data_AF-A0A9W3HFU2-F1
#
_entry.id   AF-A0A9W3HFU2-F1
#
_cell.length_a   1.000
_cell.length_b   1.000
_cell.length_c   1.000
_cell.angle_alpha   90.00
_cell.angle_beta   90.00
_cell.angle_gamma   90.00
#
_symmetry.space_group_name_H-M   'P 1'
#
loop_
_entity.id
_entity.type
_entity.pdbx_description
1 polymer ?
#
loop_
_entity_poly.entity_id
_entity_poly.type
_entity_poly.pdbx_seq_one_letter_code
_entity_poly.pdbx_strand_id
1 'polypeptide(L)'
;MKRKWEARLKQIEERASQYERKPLSMVYRPRLSKPEEPPSIWKLFHRQTQAFNFAKSCKEDVHVFALEWKVDDGQRIYLVTTYAQLWFYYKSRRHLLHCYEVIPENAVCKLYFDLEFNKLANPGADGEKMVALLIEHVCKALQELYRVSCSAEGVLNLDSSTEEKFSHHLIFQLHDVAFKDNIHVGNFVRKILQPAVHLLASEDDCTIPETTGHGFSHFSETSTKQEISFSKMSTDEDIGECWTSNSKQLEGLASAKQSSPDLSFLVVKNSIGGKHLFVDLGVYTRNRNFRLYKSSKIGKYVALEVAEDNKFYPVQSKNISEEYQYFLSSLVSHVRFSDTLRILTCDISQNKQDRVEYFNSTSTSEAVEGFQCSPYPEIDQFVLSLVNRNGIKGGIRRWNYFFPEELLVYDICKYRWCENIRRAHKSNNIMILVDLKKEVWYQKCHDPVCKAENFKSDCFPLPAEVCLRFLLKQVRAVCSFLLITN
;
A
#
# COMPACT_ATOMS: atom_id res chain seq x y z
N MET A 1 -44.56 6.11 -12.88
CA MET A 1 -44.05 5.03 -12.00
C MET A 1 -44.49 3.62 -12.43
N LYS A 2 -45.75 3.36 -12.78
CA LYS A 2 -46.25 2.03 -13.20
C LYS A 2 -45.48 1.36 -14.36
N ARG A 3 -45.19 2.07 -15.45
CA ARG A 3 -44.43 1.52 -16.61
C ARG A 3 -43.02 1.01 -16.29
N LYS A 4 -42.34 1.58 -15.29
CA LYS A 4 -41.01 1.11 -14.85
C LYS A 4 -41.09 -0.20 -14.05
N TRP A 5 -42.21 -0.42 -13.35
CA TRP A 5 -42.46 -1.64 -12.59
C TRP A 5 -42.76 -2.81 -13.52
N GLU A 6 -43.64 -2.59 -14.50
CA GLU A 6 -43.99 -3.59 -15.52
C GLU A 6 -42.77 -4.06 -16.33
N ALA A 7 -41.88 -3.13 -16.72
CA ALA A 7 -40.64 -3.47 -17.41
C ALA A 7 -39.67 -4.29 -16.55
N ARG A 8 -39.58 -4.00 -15.24
CA ARG A 8 -38.80 -4.78 -14.28
C ARG A 8 -39.38 -6.18 -14.08
N LEU A 9 -40.70 -6.29 -13.96
CA LEU A 9 -41.39 -7.56 -13.80
C LEU A 9 -41.14 -8.48 -14.99
N LYS A 10 -41.23 -7.92 -16.20
CA LYS A 10 -40.92 -8.65 -17.43
C LYS A 10 -39.46 -9.12 -17.50
N GLN A 11 -38.51 -8.30 -17.07
CA GLN A 11 -37.09 -8.71 -16.97
C GLN A 11 -36.86 -9.83 -15.96
N ILE A 12 -37.57 -9.79 -14.83
CA ILE A 12 -37.50 -10.83 -13.79
C ILE A 12 -38.08 -12.15 -14.33
N GLU A 13 -39.22 -12.10 -15.00
CA GLU A 13 -39.86 -13.28 -15.61
C GLU A 13 -39.00 -13.89 -16.72
N GLU A 14 -38.39 -13.06 -17.58
CA GLU A 14 -37.46 -13.52 -18.62
C GLU A 14 -36.21 -14.19 -18.02
N ARG A 15 -35.65 -13.62 -16.92
CA ARG A 15 -34.54 -14.22 -16.19
C ARG A 15 -34.93 -15.53 -15.52
N ALA A 16 -36.10 -15.59 -14.86
CA ALA A 16 -36.61 -16.80 -14.24
C ALA A 16 -36.77 -17.94 -15.26
N SER A 17 -37.36 -17.65 -16.43
CA SER A 17 -37.50 -18.63 -17.51
C SER A 17 -36.14 -19.08 -18.07
N GLN A 18 -35.14 -18.19 -18.14
CA GLN A 18 -33.77 -18.59 -18.49
C GLN A 18 -33.15 -19.54 -17.46
N TYR A 19 -33.36 -19.31 -16.16
CA TYR A 19 -32.84 -20.19 -15.11
C TYR A 19 -33.56 -21.54 -15.04
N GLU A 20 -34.85 -21.59 -15.36
CA GLU A 20 -35.58 -22.86 -15.50
C GLU A 20 -35.09 -23.68 -16.70
N ARG A 21 -34.82 -23.03 -17.83
CA ARG A 21 -34.31 -23.69 -19.05
C ARG A 21 -32.84 -24.08 -18.95
N LYS A 22 -32.06 -23.38 -18.14
CA LYS A 22 -30.63 -23.64 -17.89
C LYS A 22 -30.38 -23.61 -16.38
N PRO A 23 -30.81 -24.66 -15.66
CA PRO A 23 -30.62 -24.71 -14.22
C PRO A 23 -29.12 -24.62 -13.92
N LEU A 24 -28.75 -23.65 -13.07
CA LEU A 24 -27.40 -23.60 -12.53
C LEU A 24 -27.16 -24.94 -11.80
N SER A 25 -26.05 -25.59 -12.10
CA SER A 25 -25.61 -26.79 -11.38
C SER A 25 -25.78 -26.56 -9.87
N MET A 26 -26.60 -27.39 -9.20
CA MET A 26 -26.92 -27.26 -7.77
C MET A 26 -25.69 -27.23 -6.86
N VAL A 27 -24.54 -27.69 -7.37
CA VAL A 27 -23.26 -27.55 -6.70
C VAL A 27 -22.32 -26.79 -7.63
N TYR A 28 -22.07 -25.52 -7.33
CA TYR A 28 -20.86 -24.85 -7.80
C TYR A 28 -19.68 -25.59 -7.17
N ARG A 29 -19.11 -26.55 -7.90
CA ARG A 29 -17.82 -27.16 -7.57
C ARG A 29 -16.79 -26.49 -8.47
N PRO A 30 -15.97 -25.56 -7.96
CA PRO A 30 -14.75 -25.17 -8.67
C PRO A 30 -13.83 -26.40 -8.64
N ARG A 31 -14.03 -27.33 -9.57
CA ARG A 31 -13.22 -28.55 -9.69
C ARG A 31 -11.89 -28.17 -10.32
N LEU A 32 -11.03 -27.55 -9.52
CA LEU A 32 -9.59 -27.58 -9.76
C LEU A 32 -8.92 -28.72 -9.02
N SER A 33 -9.53 -29.19 -7.94
CA SER A 33 -8.97 -30.24 -7.12
C SER A 33 -9.29 -31.63 -7.66
N LYS A 34 -8.25 -32.46 -7.82
CA LYS A 34 -8.37 -33.91 -7.66
C LYS A 34 -8.98 -34.20 -6.27
N PRO A 35 -9.57 -35.39 -6.02
CA PRO A 35 -10.13 -35.73 -4.69
C PRO A 35 -9.16 -35.54 -3.50
N GLU A 36 -7.86 -35.47 -3.77
CA GLU A 36 -6.77 -35.32 -2.81
C GLU A 36 -6.31 -33.86 -2.58
N GLU A 37 -6.79 -32.89 -3.39
CA GLU A 37 -6.40 -31.49 -3.29
C GLU A 37 -7.39 -30.67 -2.44
N PRO A 38 -6.91 -29.63 -1.72
CA PRO A 38 -7.73 -28.87 -0.77
C PRO A 38 -8.92 -28.16 -1.44
N PRO A 39 -9.98 -27.82 -0.68
CA PRO A 39 -11.17 -27.19 -1.21
C PRO A 39 -10.84 -25.89 -1.94
N SER A 40 -11.45 -25.72 -3.11
CA SER A 40 -11.30 -24.52 -3.92
C SER A 40 -11.89 -23.28 -3.22
N ILE A 41 -11.05 -22.40 -2.68
CA ILE A 41 -11.48 -21.18 -2.01
C ILE A 41 -11.69 -20.09 -3.05
N TRP A 42 -12.94 -19.67 -3.22
CA TRP A 42 -13.31 -18.55 -4.09
C TRP A 42 -14.45 -17.75 -3.45
N LYS A 43 -14.11 -16.71 -2.70
CA LYS A 43 -15.12 -15.88 -1.99
C LYS A 43 -14.98 -14.41 -2.31
N LEU A 44 -16.12 -13.76 -2.56
CA LEU A 44 -16.21 -12.34 -2.86
C LEU A 44 -16.73 -11.56 -1.65
N PHE A 45 -16.19 -10.36 -1.45
CA PHE A 45 -16.54 -9.45 -0.36
C PHE A 45 -16.66 -8.03 -0.91
N HIS A 46 -17.57 -7.23 -0.32
CA HIS A 46 -17.70 -5.82 -0.68
C HIS A 46 -16.74 -4.91 0.09
N ARG A 47 -16.29 -5.34 1.28
CA ARG A 47 -15.34 -4.59 2.12
C ARG A 47 -14.01 -5.33 2.19
N GLN A 48 -12.93 -4.58 2.01
CA GLN A 48 -11.55 -5.12 2.05
C GLN A 48 -11.25 -5.78 3.39
N THR A 49 -11.68 -5.16 4.49
CA THR A 49 -11.49 -5.69 5.85
C THR A 49 -12.14 -7.07 6.05
N GLN A 50 -13.32 -7.29 5.47
CA GLN A 50 -13.99 -8.59 5.52
C GLN A 50 -13.21 -9.66 4.74
N ALA A 51 -12.65 -9.29 3.59
CA ALA A 51 -11.79 -10.18 2.81
C ALA A 51 -10.53 -10.58 3.60
N PHE A 52 -9.87 -9.63 4.24
CA PHE A 52 -8.70 -9.93 5.09
C PHE A 52 -9.06 -10.77 6.31
N ASN A 53 -10.16 -10.49 6.99
CA ASN A 53 -10.62 -11.30 8.12
C ASN A 53 -10.91 -12.75 7.69
N PHE A 54 -11.51 -12.92 6.51
CA PHE A 54 -11.72 -14.25 5.95
C PHE A 54 -10.40 -14.93 5.57
N ALA A 55 -9.47 -14.23 4.91
CA ALA A 55 -8.15 -14.77 4.57
C ALA A 55 -7.38 -15.23 5.81
N LYS A 56 -7.40 -14.45 6.90
CA LYS A 56 -6.79 -14.81 8.19
C LYS A 56 -7.44 -16.03 8.88
N SER A 57 -8.72 -16.28 8.59
CA SER A 57 -9.45 -17.45 9.12
C SER A 57 -9.21 -18.74 8.32
N CYS A 58 -8.64 -18.63 7.12
CA CYS A 58 -8.30 -19.77 6.29
C CYS A 58 -7.01 -20.43 6.79
N LYS A 59 -6.93 -21.76 6.64
CA LYS A 59 -5.70 -22.51 6.93
C LYS A 59 -4.79 -22.60 5.70
N GLU A 60 -5.40 -22.45 4.52
CA GLU A 60 -4.76 -22.47 3.22
C GLU A 60 -4.11 -21.12 2.90
N ASP A 61 -3.06 -21.16 2.07
CA ASP A 61 -2.34 -19.98 1.59
C ASP A 61 -3.18 -19.18 0.57
N VAL A 62 -4.08 -18.34 1.11
CA VAL A 62 -5.02 -17.52 0.34
C VAL A 62 -4.64 -16.05 0.38
N HIS A 63 -4.96 -15.37 -0.71
CA HIS A 63 -4.58 -13.99 -0.97
C HIS A 63 -5.81 -13.16 -1.35
N VAL A 64 -5.72 -11.85 -1.12
CA VAL A 64 -6.79 -10.89 -1.42
C VAL A 64 -6.48 -10.17 -2.74
N PHE A 65 -7.45 -10.19 -3.65
CA PHE A 65 -7.40 -9.48 -4.93
C PHE A 65 -8.56 -8.50 -5.00
N ALA A 66 -8.35 -7.35 -5.61
CA ALA A 66 -9.42 -6.41 -5.89
C ALA A 66 -9.81 -6.47 -7.37
N LEU A 67 -11.11 -6.55 -7.63
CA LEU A 67 -11.68 -6.59 -8.96
C LEU A 67 -12.46 -5.30 -9.20
N GLU A 68 -12.08 -4.54 -10.22
CA GLU A 68 -12.85 -3.38 -10.69
C GLU A 68 -13.97 -3.86 -11.62
N TRP A 69 -15.22 -3.49 -11.32
CA TRP A 69 -16.38 -3.98 -12.06
C TRP A 69 -17.31 -2.88 -12.59
N LYS A 70 -17.11 -1.63 -12.16
CA LYS A 70 -17.88 -0.45 -12.59
C LYS A 70 -16.97 0.66 -13.08
N VAL A 71 -17.31 1.21 -14.25
CA VAL A 71 -16.52 2.23 -14.96
C VAL A 71 -16.46 3.56 -14.20
N ASP A 72 -17.54 3.95 -13.51
CA ASP A 72 -17.72 5.35 -13.10
C ASP A 72 -17.32 5.71 -11.66
N ASP A 73 -16.96 4.74 -10.81
CA ASP A 73 -16.81 5.01 -9.37
C ASP A 73 -15.59 4.34 -8.71
N GLY A 74 -14.72 3.68 -9.48
CA GLY A 74 -13.55 2.97 -8.96
C GLY A 74 -13.90 1.90 -7.90
N GLN A 75 -15.18 1.51 -7.82
CA GLN A 75 -15.67 0.56 -6.83
C GLN A 75 -15.08 -0.82 -7.10
N ARG A 76 -14.52 -1.40 -6.03
CA ARG A 76 -13.86 -2.70 -6.05
C ARG A 76 -14.65 -3.71 -5.24
N ILE A 77 -14.72 -4.93 -5.75
CA ILE A 77 -15.07 -6.12 -4.98
C ILE A 77 -13.79 -6.89 -4.68
N TYR A 78 -13.72 -7.50 -3.51
CA TYR A 78 -12.52 -8.18 -3.04
C TYR A 78 -12.71 -9.69 -3.13
N LEU A 79 -11.84 -10.36 -3.88
CA LEU A 79 -11.80 -11.81 -4.04
C LEU A 79 -10.73 -12.41 -3.12
N VAL A 80 -11.09 -13.46 -2.39
CA VAL A 80 -10.14 -14.28 -1.62
C VAL A 80 -10.03 -15.65 -2.27
N THR A 81 -8.82 -15.99 -2.71
CA THR A 81 -8.49 -17.26 -3.38
C THR A 81 -6.97 -17.51 -3.36
N THR A 82 -6.50 -18.67 -3.83
CA THR A 82 -5.08 -18.97 -3.99
C THR A 82 -4.54 -18.45 -5.32
N TYR A 83 -3.22 -18.27 -5.46
CA TYR A 83 -2.60 -17.85 -6.72
C TYR A 83 -2.90 -18.81 -7.89
N ALA A 84 -2.81 -20.11 -7.63
CA ALA A 84 -3.07 -21.14 -8.63
C ALA A 84 -4.53 -21.10 -9.12
N GLN A 85 -5.47 -20.95 -8.19
CA GLN A 85 -6.88 -20.89 -8.52
C GLN A 85 -7.24 -19.59 -9.23
N LEU A 86 -6.68 -18.44 -8.82
CA LEU A 86 -6.83 -17.19 -9.55
C LEU A 86 -6.34 -17.36 -10.99
N TRP A 87 -5.10 -17.83 -11.17
CA TRP A 87 -4.48 -17.98 -12.49
C TRP A 87 -5.30 -18.87 -13.42
N PHE A 88 -5.88 -19.95 -12.91
CA PHE A 88 -6.70 -20.86 -13.73
C PHE A 88 -7.85 -20.13 -14.46
N TYR A 89 -8.58 -19.26 -13.77
CA TYR A 89 -9.68 -18.48 -14.36
C TYR A 89 -9.16 -17.25 -15.10
N TYR A 90 -8.12 -16.62 -14.55
CA TYR A 90 -7.54 -15.38 -15.01
C TYR A 90 -6.81 -15.51 -16.36
N LYS A 91 -6.09 -16.61 -16.59
CA LYS A 91 -5.31 -16.84 -17.84
C LYS A 91 -6.16 -16.80 -19.10
N SER A 92 -7.45 -17.13 -19.00
CA SER A 92 -8.36 -17.09 -20.15
C SER A 92 -8.69 -15.67 -20.62
N ARG A 93 -8.44 -14.66 -19.77
CA ARG A 93 -8.71 -13.24 -20.02
C ARG A 93 -10.16 -12.90 -20.40
N ARG A 94 -11.15 -13.77 -20.10
CA ARG A 94 -12.56 -13.56 -20.49
C ARG A 94 -13.37 -12.69 -19.53
N HIS A 95 -13.12 -12.82 -18.22
CA HIS A 95 -13.98 -12.23 -17.18
C HIS A 95 -13.23 -11.42 -16.13
N LEU A 96 -11.93 -11.68 -15.94
CA LEU A 96 -11.10 -11.06 -14.90
C LEU A 96 -10.09 -10.08 -15.52
N LEU A 97 -10.62 -9.06 -16.20
CA LEU A 97 -9.80 -8.14 -17.00
C LEU A 97 -9.10 -7.05 -16.17
N HIS A 98 -9.75 -6.61 -15.09
CA HIS A 98 -9.34 -5.45 -14.28
C HIS A 98 -9.06 -5.87 -12.83
N CYS A 99 -7.95 -6.59 -12.65
CA CYS A 99 -7.59 -7.17 -11.37
C CYS A 99 -6.35 -6.51 -10.78
N TYR A 100 -6.36 -6.40 -9.46
CA TYR A 100 -5.29 -5.82 -8.68
C TYR A 100 -4.92 -6.79 -7.55
N GLU A 101 -3.63 -6.96 -7.32
CA GLU A 101 -3.10 -7.48 -6.07
C GLU A 101 -3.40 -6.48 -4.96
N VAL A 102 -3.86 -6.96 -3.80
CA VAL A 102 -3.87 -6.13 -2.59
C VAL A 102 -2.64 -6.50 -1.78
N ILE A 103 -1.63 -5.63 -1.78
CA ILE A 103 -0.40 -5.81 -1.00
C ILE A 103 -0.76 -5.60 0.48
N PRO A 104 -0.81 -6.65 1.31
CA PRO A 104 -1.30 -6.53 2.67
C PRO A 104 -0.39 -5.64 3.51
N GLU A 105 -0.98 -4.87 4.42
CA GLU A 105 -0.18 -4.16 5.42
C GLU A 105 0.65 -5.13 6.26
N ASN A 106 1.88 -4.72 6.60
CA ASN A 106 2.82 -5.49 7.42
C ASN A 106 3.22 -6.86 6.85
N ALA A 107 2.87 -7.16 5.59
CA ALA A 107 3.32 -8.38 4.93
C ALA A 107 4.67 -8.15 4.23
N VAL A 108 5.56 -9.14 4.37
CA VAL A 108 6.86 -9.18 3.68
C VAL A 108 6.62 -9.11 2.18
N CYS A 109 7.36 -8.24 1.49
CA CYS A 109 7.14 -7.98 0.07
C CYS A 109 8.45 -7.79 -0.70
N LYS A 110 8.37 -7.96 -2.02
CA LYS A 110 9.45 -7.62 -2.95
C LYS A 110 9.65 -6.10 -3.02
N LEU A 111 10.83 -5.69 -3.49
CA LEU A 111 11.04 -4.31 -3.94
C LEU A 111 10.34 -4.14 -5.30
N TYR A 112 9.51 -3.11 -5.41
CA TYR A 112 8.76 -2.81 -6.61
C TYR A 112 8.70 -1.30 -6.86
N PHE A 113 8.48 -0.91 -8.12
CA PHE A 113 8.34 0.47 -8.55
C PHE A 113 7.15 0.60 -9.51
N ASP A 114 6.48 1.74 -9.43
CA ASP A 114 5.53 2.21 -10.44
C ASP A 114 6.14 3.46 -11.08
N LEU A 115 6.35 3.41 -12.39
CA LEU A 115 7.09 4.39 -13.15
C LEU A 115 6.16 5.01 -14.18
N GLU A 116 6.00 6.32 -14.15
CA GLU A 116 5.15 7.00 -15.12
C GLU A 116 5.58 8.43 -15.43
N PHE A 117 5.34 8.82 -16.68
CA PHE A 117 5.37 10.23 -17.09
C PHE A 117 4.51 10.44 -18.35
N ASN A 118 4.16 11.70 -18.61
CA ASN A 118 3.45 12.08 -19.83
C ASN A 118 4.46 12.30 -20.98
N LYS A 119 4.33 11.53 -22.07
CA LYS A 119 5.27 11.57 -23.20
C LYS A 119 5.25 12.91 -23.93
N LEU A 120 4.06 13.50 -24.11
CA LEU A 120 3.90 14.79 -24.80
C LEU A 120 4.54 15.94 -24.03
N ALA A 121 4.45 15.93 -22.70
CA ALA A 121 5.07 16.93 -21.83
C ALA A 121 6.60 16.77 -21.71
N ASN A 122 7.15 15.61 -22.12
CA ASN A 122 8.57 15.26 -21.99
C ASN A 122 9.13 14.68 -23.30
N PRO A 123 9.17 15.46 -24.40
CA PRO A 123 9.57 14.94 -25.72
C PRO A 123 11.04 14.51 -25.81
N GLY A 124 11.90 15.00 -24.92
CA GLY A 124 13.31 14.61 -24.84
C GLY A 124 13.61 13.48 -23.85
N ALA A 125 12.59 12.95 -23.16
CA ALA A 125 12.78 11.88 -22.18
C ALA A 125 12.81 10.51 -22.88
N ASP A 126 13.92 9.80 -22.70
CA ASP A 126 14.09 8.41 -23.11
C ASP A 126 13.74 7.48 -21.95
N GLY A 127 12.51 6.96 -21.97
CA GLY A 127 11.97 6.14 -20.87
C GLY A 127 12.74 4.86 -20.62
N GLU A 128 13.19 4.15 -21.66
CA GLU A 128 13.97 2.90 -21.52
C GLU A 128 15.31 3.18 -20.86
N LYS A 129 15.99 4.25 -21.28
CA LYS A 129 17.24 4.68 -20.67
C LYS A 129 17.05 5.12 -19.22
N MET A 130 15.96 5.82 -18.91
CA MET A 130 15.62 6.21 -17.53
C MET A 130 15.39 4.98 -16.64
N VAL A 131 14.70 3.95 -17.13
CA VAL A 131 14.51 2.68 -16.43
C VAL A 131 15.85 1.99 -16.17
N ALA A 132 16.71 1.88 -17.18
CA ALA A 132 18.02 1.24 -17.04
C ALA A 132 18.91 1.94 -16.00
N LEU A 133 18.98 3.28 -16.05
CA LEU A 133 19.75 4.08 -15.08
C LEU A 133 19.17 3.99 -13.66
N LEU A 134 17.84 3.95 -13.53
CA LEU A 134 17.18 3.75 -12.24
C LEU A 134 17.53 2.37 -11.64
N ILE A 135 17.46 1.30 -12.45
CA ILE A 135 17.82 -0.05 -11.99
C ILE A 135 19.27 -0.10 -11.52
N GLU A 136 20.20 0.51 -12.27
CA GLU A 136 21.61 0.57 -11.89
C GLU A 136 21.81 1.31 -10.55
N HIS A 137 21.17 2.47 -10.39
CA HIS A 137 21.23 3.25 -9.14
C HIS A 137 20.67 2.46 -7.95
N VAL A 138 19.52 1.79 -8.14
CA VAL A 138 18.90 0.96 -7.10
C VAL A 138 19.79 -0.23 -6.72
N CYS A 139 20.40 -0.92 -7.70
CA CYS A 139 21.31 -2.03 -7.40
C CYS A 139 22.59 -1.57 -6.68
N LYS A 140 23.16 -0.41 -7.03
CA LYS A 140 24.25 0.20 -6.26
C LYS A 140 23.82 0.49 -4.81
N ALA A 141 22.67 1.11 -4.62
CA ALA A 141 22.17 1.43 -3.28
C ALA A 141 21.85 0.18 -2.43
N LEU A 142 21.32 -0.88 -3.05
CA LEU A 142 21.11 -2.17 -2.37
C LEU A 142 22.43 -2.81 -1.93
N GLN A 143 23.46 -2.72 -2.77
CA GLN A 143 24.80 -3.21 -2.45
C GLN A 143 25.43 -2.40 -1.31
N GLU A 144 25.36 -1.07 -1.35
CA GLU A 144 25.96 -0.19 -0.35
C GLU A 144 25.26 -0.29 1.01
N LEU A 145 23.92 -0.27 1.03
CA LEU A 145 23.15 -0.21 2.28
C LEU A 145 22.91 -1.59 2.91
N TYR A 146 22.75 -2.63 2.09
CA TYR A 146 22.33 -3.96 2.57
C TYR A 146 23.25 -5.11 2.12
N ARG A 147 24.30 -4.83 1.33
CA ARG A 147 25.20 -5.84 0.75
C ARG A 147 24.42 -6.89 -0.03
N VAL A 148 23.47 -6.41 -0.84
CA VAL A 148 22.66 -7.23 -1.75
C VAL A 148 23.07 -6.89 -3.17
N SER A 149 23.66 -7.86 -3.86
CA SER A 149 24.02 -7.75 -5.27
C SER A 149 22.82 -8.09 -6.14
N CYS A 150 22.44 -7.18 -7.03
CA CYS A 150 21.47 -7.42 -8.09
C CYS A 150 21.94 -6.84 -9.42
N SER A 151 21.31 -7.29 -10.50
CA SER A 151 21.47 -6.75 -11.85
C SER A 151 20.09 -6.61 -12.49
N ALA A 152 20.03 -6.03 -13.70
CA ALA A 152 18.81 -5.93 -14.48
C ALA A 152 18.18 -7.30 -14.82
N GLU A 153 18.97 -8.39 -14.81
CA GLU A 153 18.46 -9.76 -15.01
C GLU A 153 17.59 -10.23 -13.83
N GLY A 154 17.71 -9.60 -12.66
CA GLY A 154 16.88 -9.86 -11.48
C GLY A 154 15.64 -8.95 -11.38
N VAL A 155 15.29 -8.21 -12.44
CA VAL A 155 14.19 -7.23 -12.41
C VAL A 155 13.18 -7.56 -13.50
N LEU A 156 11.96 -7.93 -13.10
CA LEU A 156 10.84 -8.08 -14.03
C LEU A 156 10.34 -6.69 -14.43
N ASN A 157 10.41 -6.37 -15.73
CA ASN A 157 9.91 -5.13 -16.31
C ASN A 157 8.56 -5.39 -17.01
N LEU A 158 7.51 -4.72 -16.56
CA LEU A 158 6.17 -4.79 -17.16
C LEU A 158 5.79 -3.44 -17.77
N ASP A 159 5.36 -3.43 -19.02
CA ASP A 159 4.94 -2.25 -19.76
C ASP A 159 3.41 -2.17 -19.89
N SER A 160 2.85 -0.98 -19.69
CA SER A 160 1.47 -0.63 -20.02
C SER A 160 1.36 0.78 -20.64
N SER A 161 2.41 1.19 -21.33
CA SER A 161 2.55 2.47 -22.00
C SER A 161 1.52 2.63 -23.12
N THR A 162 1.14 3.89 -23.34
CA THR A 162 0.32 4.32 -24.46
C THR A 162 1.09 5.33 -25.30
N GLU A 163 0.48 5.83 -26.38
CA GLU A 163 1.05 6.93 -27.16
C GLU A 163 1.26 8.20 -26.32
N GLU A 164 0.39 8.44 -25.33
CA GLU A 164 0.41 9.64 -24.49
C GLU A 164 1.20 9.46 -23.18
N LYS A 165 1.26 8.23 -22.65
CA LYS A 165 1.78 7.96 -21.30
C LYS A 165 2.82 6.84 -21.34
N PHE A 166 3.97 7.09 -20.74
CA PHE A 166 4.91 6.04 -20.36
C PHE A 166 4.45 5.45 -19.01
N SER A 167 4.34 4.12 -18.91
CA SER A 167 3.87 3.46 -17.68
C SER A 167 4.45 2.05 -17.52
N HIS A 168 5.44 1.90 -16.65
CA HIS A 168 6.11 0.64 -16.37
C HIS A 168 5.98 0.24 -14.90
N HIS A 169 5.87 -1.05 -14.62
CA HIS A 169 6.07 -1.61 -13.28
C HIS A 169 7.37 -2.42 -13.25
N LEU A 170 8.22 -2.14 -12.27
CA LEU A 170 9.40 -2.97 -12.00
C LEU A 170 9.18 -3.80 -10.75
N ILE A 171 9.47 -5.10 -10.80
CA ILE A 171 9.40 -6.00 -9.64
C ILE A 171 10.72 -6.77 -9.50
N PHE A 172 11.46 -6.49 -8.44
CA PHE A 172 12.79 -7.06 -8.19
C PHE A 172 12.66 -8.48 -7.61
N GLN A 173 13.27 -9.45 -8.27
CA GLN A 173 13.35 -10.85 -7.86
C GLN A 173 14.69 -11.09 -7.14
N LEU A 174 14.81 -10.55 -5.93
CA LEU A 174 16.03 -10.73 -5.12
C LEU A 174 16.08 -12.15 -4.53
N HIS A 175 17.24 -12.80 -4.64
CA HIS A 175 17.46 -14.12 -4.06
C HIS A 175 17.60 -14.04 -2.54
N ASP A 176 16.78 -14.80 -1.81
CA ASP A 176 16.78 -14.87 -0.34
C ASP A 176 16.75 -13.50 0.36
N VAL A 177 16.11 -12.51 -0.27
CA VAL A 177 16.00 -11.15 0.26
C VAL A 177 14.60 -10.61 -0.02
N ALA A 178 13.98 -10.02 1.00
CA ALA A 178 12.72 -9.30 0.87
C ALA A 178 12.67 -8.11 1.84
N PHE A 179 11.77 -7.17 1.62
CA PHE A 179 11.53 -6.09 2.57
C PHE A 179 10.47 -6.49 3.58
N LYS A 180 10.60 -6.01 4.83
CA LYS A 180 9.65 -6.28 5.92
C LYS A 180 8.21 -5.99 5.54
N ASP A 181 7.99 -4.86 4.86
CA ASP A 181 6.72 -4.49 4.25
C ASP A 181 6.93 -3.38 3.21
N ASN A 182 5.85 -3.00 2.52
CA ASN A 182 5.90 -1.98 1.49
C ASN A 182 6.18 -0.55 2.01
N ILE A 183 5.98 -0.29 3.31
CA ILE A 183 6.33 0.99 3.92
C ILE A 183 7.86 1.10 4.04
N HIS A 184 8.54 0.01 4.42
CA HIS A 184 10.00 -0.03 4.44
C HIS A 184 10.59 0.08 3.03
N VAL A 185 9.92 -0.47 2.01
CA VAL A 185 10.26 -0.21 0.61
C VAL A 185 10.17 1.29 0.31
N GLY A 186 9.04 1.94 0.63
CA GLY A 186 8.88 3.37 0.41
C GLY A 186 9.91 4.24 1.14
N ASN A 187 10.30 3.86 2.36
CA ASN A 187 11.35 4.54 3.11
C ASN A 187 12.72 4.39 2.43
N PHE A 188 13.05 3.18 1.96
CA PHE A 188 14.26 2.92 1.20
C PHE A 188 14.30 3.75 -0.08
N VAL A 189 13.22 3.73 -0.87
CA VAL A 189 13.12 4.49 -2.12
C VAL A 189 13.25 5.99 -1.87
N ARG A 190 12.55 6.54 -0.86
CA ARG A 190 12.71 7.95 -0.48
C ARG A 190 14.15 8.30 -0.06
N LYS A 191 14.82 7.40 0.65
CA LYS A 191 16.21 7.61 1.10
C LYS A 191 17.18 7.67 -0.09
N ILE A 192 17.08 6.74 -1.03
CA ILE A 192 18.01 6.67 -2.17
C ILE A 192 17.71 7.72 -3.25
N LEU A 193 16.47 8.23 -3.29
CA LEU A 193 16.03 9.28 -4.23
C LEU A 193 16.00 10.68 -3.59
N GLN A 194 16.47 10.83 -2.35
CA GLN A 194 16.49 12.12 -1.65
C GLN A 194 17.15 13.24 -2.48
N PRO A 195 18.28 13.02 -3.21
CA PRO A 195 18.85 14.07 -4.06
C PRO A 195 17.88 14.55 -5.15
N ALA A 196 17.11 13.64 -5.78
CA ALA A 196 16.12 14.01 -6.78
C ALA A 196 14.93 14.77 -6.17
N VAL A 197 14.52 14.40 -4.95
CA VAL A 197 13.46 15.11 -4.22
C VAL A 197 13.88 16.55 -3.89
N HIS A 198 15.16 16.77 -3.53
CA HIS A 198 15.68 18.13 -3.29
C HIS A 198 15.69 19.00 -4.54
N LEU A 199 15.98 18.42 -5.72
CA LEU A 199 15.91 19.15 -6.99
C LEU A 199 14.50 19.68 -7.30
N LEU A 200 13.46 19.00 -6.81
CA LEU A 200 12.08 19.48 -6.92
C LEU A 200 11.81 20.65 -5.98
N ALA A 201 12.37 20.63 -4.77
CA ALA A 201 12.15 21.67 -3.76
C ALA A 201 12.97 22.95 -4.02
N SER A 202 14.18 22.83 -4.60
CA SER A 202 15.10 23.97 -4.76
C SER A 202 14.70 24.99 -5.83
N GLU A 203 13.77 24.65 -6.73
CA GLU A 203 13.33 25.55 -7.79
C GLU A 203 11.99 26.24 -7.53
N ASP A 204 11.16 25.72 -6.60
CA ASP A 204 9.89 26.36 -6.21
C ASP A 204 10.11 27.61 -5.33
N ASP A 205 11.29 27.74 -4.69
CA ASP A 205 11.67 28.92 -3.87
C ASP A 205 12.22 30.11 -4.68
N CYS A 206 12.32 29.99 -6.01
CA CYS A 206 12.66 31.11 -6.90
C CYS A 206 11.41 31.80 -7.45
N THR A 207 10.37 31.98 -6.61
CA THR A 207 9.30 32.92 -6.92
C THR A 207 9.70 34.28 -6.35
N ILE A 208 10.16 35.16 -7.24
CA ILE A 208 10.45 36.58 -6.97
C ILE A 208 9.30 37.18 -6.14
N PRO A 209 9.53 37.80 -4.97
CA PRO A 209 8.50 38.57 -4.31
C PRO A 209 8.29 39.85 -5.13
N GLU A 210 7.22 39.88 -5.91
CA GLU A 210 6.71 41.10 -6.51
C GLU A 210 6.37 42.10 -5.40
N THR A 211 7.19 43.13 -5.32
CA THR A 211 6.97 44.37 -4.58
C THR A 211 5.61 44.96 -4.93
N THR A 212 4.69 44.98 -3.97
CA THR A 212 3.49 45.82 -4.00
C THR A 212 3.82 47.17 -3.39
N GLY A 213 3.63 48.23 -4.18
CA GLY A 213 4.07 49.58 -3.88
C GLY A 213 3.10 50.49 -3.12
N HIS A 214 3.66 51.59 -2.67
CA HIS A 214 3.05 52.90 -2.44
C HIS A 214 4.07 53.92 -2.96
N GLY A 215 3.81 54.92 -3.80
CA GLY A 215 2.60 55.49 -4.38
C GLY A 215 3.02 56.91 -4.82
N PHE A 216 2.55 57.35 -6.00
CA PHE A 216 2.69 58.71 -6.56
C PHE A 216 4.13 59.13 -6.97
N SER A 217 4.39 59.85 -8.05
CA SER A 217 3.55 60.57 -9.00
C SER A 217 4.42 61.02 -10.17
N HIS A 218 3.81 60.96 -11.36
CA HIS A 218 3.81 61.99 -12.40
C HIS A 218 4.87 61.98 -13.53
N PHE A 219 4.32 61.75 -14.73
CA PHE A 219 4.46 62.51 -15.99
C PHE A 219 5.77 62.34 -16.78
N SER A 220 5.70 61.59 -17.90
CA SER A 220 5.51 62.07 -19.30
C SER A 220 6.82 62.64 -19.85
N GLU A 221 7.32 62.29 -21.04
CA GLU A 221 6.61 62.25 -22.31
C GLU A 221 7.53 61.63 -23.38
N THR A 222 6.89 61.23 -24.48
CA THR A 222 7.35 60.51 -25.66
C THR A 222 8.45 61.14 -26.52
N SER A 223 8.95 60.32 -27.48
CA SER A 223 9.54 60.65 -28.80
C SER A 223 11.07 60.44 -28.85
N THR A 224 11.74 59.91 -29.87
CA THR A 224 11.44 59.26 -31.15
C THR A 224 12.79 58.72 -31.67
N LYS A 225 12.76 57.59 -32.40
CA LYS A 225 13.70 57.06 -33.42
C LYS A 225 15.15 57.59 -33.46
N GLN A 226 16.12 56.68 -33.57
CA GLN A 226 16.88 56.52 -34.83
C GLN A 226 17.78 55.27 -34.83
N GLU A 227 17.73 54.55 -35.95
CA GLU A 227 18.72 53.60 -36.44
C GLU A 227 20.07 54.29 -36.65
N ILE A 228 21.18 53.55 -36.57
CA ILE A 228 22.20 53.45 -37.63
C ILE A 228 23.09 52.23 -37.35
N SER A 229 23.40 51.57 -38.46
CA SER A 229 24.13 50.32 -38.65
C SER A 229 25.63 50.52 -38.94
N PHE A 230 26.31 49.38 -39.03
CA PHE A 230 27.56 49.04 -39.77
C PHE A 230 28.84 48.76 -38.96
N SER A 231 29.22 47.46 -39.01
CA SER A 231 30.49 46.84 -39.46
C SER A 231 31.81 47.62 -39.28
N LYS A 232 32.96 47.01 -38.96
CA LYS A 232 33.61 45.90 -39.68
C LYS A 232 34.91 45.47 -38.94
N MET A 233 35.38 44.26 -39.26
CA MET A 233 36.57 43.53 -38.77
C MET A 233 37.96 44.15 -39.05
N SER A 234 38.99 43.45 -38.52
CA SER A 234 40.43 43.32 -38.91
C SER A 234 41.41 43.93 -37.90
N THR A 235 42.58 43.37 -37.52
CA THR A 235 43.38 42.19 -37.94
C THR A 235 44.55 41.98 -36.95
N ASP A 236 45.10 40.75 -36.92
CA ASP A 236 46.49 40.26 -36.76
C ASP A 236 47.36 40.67 -35.55
N GLU A 237 47.78 39.73 -34.69
CA GLU A 237 48.92 38.76 -34.73
C GLU A 237 50.11 39.30 -33.90
N ASP A 238 50.54 38.58 -32.85
CA ASP A 238 51.85 37.89 -32.89
C ASP A 238 52.16 37.03 -31.65
N ILE A 239 53.06 36.09 -31.90
CA ILE A 239 53.50 34.89 -31.19
C ILE A 239 54.37 35.16 -29.94
N GLY A 240 54.30 34.25 -28.95
CA GLY A 240 55.32 34.12 -27.90
C GLY A 240 55.07 32.98 -26.89
N GLU A 241 55.55 31.78 -27.17
CA GLU A 241 55.73 30.69 -26.19
C GLU A 241 57.12 30.76 -25.53
N CYS A 242 57.22 30.59 -24.20
CA CYS A 242 58.30 29.81 -23.55
C CYS A 242 58.04 29.50 -22.05
N TRP A 243 57.69 28.24 -21.78
CA TRP A 243 58.16 27.29 -20.76
C TRP A 243 58.77 27.73 -19.40
N THR A 244 58.12 27.22 -18.34
CA THR A 244 58.62 26.59 -17.07
C THR A 244 59.46 27.37 -16.04
N SER A 245 58.96 27.49 -14.79
CA SER A 245 59.36 26.62 -13.66
C SER A 245 58.82 27.06 -12.28
N ASN A 246 58.09 26.13 -11.64
CA ASN A 246 58.08 25.73 -10.23
C ASN A 246 58.19 26.77 -9.08
N SER A 247 57.13 26.86 -8.28
CA SER A 247 57.26 26.90 -6.81
C SER A 247 56.43 25.75 -6.19
N LYS A 248 57.09 24.99 -5.32
CA LYS A 248 56.57 23.81 -4.61
C LYS A 248 55.76 24.23 -3.38
N GLN A 249 54.75 23.40 -3.11
CA GLN A 249 54.18 23.03 -1.80
C GLN A 249 53.37 24.07 -1.00
N LEU A 250 52.06 23.81 -0.93
CA LEU A 250 51.45 23.42 0.34
C LEU A 250 50.24 22.50 0.09
N GLU A 251 50.44 21.20 0.32
CA GLU A 251 49.35 20.24 0.47
C GLU A 251 48.57 20.55 1.75
N GLY A 252 47.25 20.54 1.67
CA GLY A 252 46.39 20.80 2.83
C GLY A 252 44.91 20.57 2.55
N LEU A 253 44.53 19.29 2.51
CA LEU A 253 43.17 18.80 2.80
C LEU A 253 42.06 19.25 1.83
N ALA A 254 42.11 18.74 0.59
CA ALA A 254 40.91 18.60 -0.22
C ALA A 254 39.97 17.60 0.47
N SER A 255 38.94 18.11 1.14
CA SER A 255 37.75 17.34 1.49
C SER A 255 37.15 16.84 0.17
N ALA A 256 37.38 15.57 -0.15
CA ALA A 256 36.66 14.87 -1.20
C ALA A 256 35.16 14.89 -0.86
N LYS A 257 34.46 15.94 -1.29
CA LYS A 257 33.01 15.91 -1.41
C LYS A 257 32.72 14.85 -2.45
N GLN A 258 32.30 13.67 -2.01
CA GLN A 258 31.65 12.69 -2.88
C GLN A 258 30.57 13.46 -3.64
N SER A 259 30.73 13.55 -4.97
CA SER A 259 29.71 14.12 -5.83
C SER A 259 28.45 13.29 -5.62
N SER A 260 27.42 13.89 -5.04
CA SER A 260 26.10 13.24 -4.95
C SER A 260 25.69 12.77 -6.34
N PRO A 261 25.19 11.54 -6.51
CA PRO A 261 24.78 11.05 -7.81
C PRO A 261 23.78 12.03 -8.44
N ASP A 262 24.03 12.43 -9.69
CA ASP A 262 23.12 13.29 -10.45
C ASP A 262 21.87 12.48 -10.80
N LEU A 263 20.79 12.74 -10.06
CA LEU A 263 19.49 12.10 -10.25
C LEU A 263 18.49 13.01 -11.00
N SER A 264 18.98 14.04 -11.70
CA SER A 264 18.14 14.95 -12.49
C SER A 264 17.34 14.24 -13.59
N PHE A 265 17.85 13.12 -14.12
CA PHE A 265 17.17 12.30 -15.13
C PHE A 265 15.85 11.68 -14.63
N LEU A 266 15.59 11.68 -13.32
CA LEU A 266 14.33 11.20 -12.74
C LEU A 266 13.26 12.29 -12.64
N VAL A 267 13.58 13.54 -12.99
CA VAL A 267 12.64 14.66 -12.91
C VAL A 267 11.91 14.83 -14.23
N VAL A 268 10.58 14.72 -14.19
CA VAL A 268 9.69 14.79 -15.36
C VAL A 268 8.60 15.86 -15.15
N LYS A 269 8.04 16.37 -16.25
CA LYS A 269 6.97 17.37 -16.23
C LYS A 269 5.59 16.73 -16.37
N ASN A 270 4.62 17.25 -15.65
CA ASN A 270 3.20 16.91 -15.83
C ASN A 270 2.61 17.72 -17.00
N SER A 271 1.34 17.48 -17.34
CA SER A 271 0.66 18.17 -18.44
C SER A 271 0.54 19.69 -18.28
N ILE A 272 0.66 20.20 -17.04
CA ILE A 272 0.58 21.63 -16.70
C ILE A 272 1.98 22.25 -16.59
N GLY A 273 3.05 21.47 -16.80
CA GLY A 273 4.44 21.90 -16.73
C GLY A 273 5.08 21.79 -15.33
N GLY A 274 4.33 21.38 -14.31
CA GLY A 274 4.84 21.12 -12.96
C GLY A 274 5.77 19.91 -12.93
N LYS A 275 6.88 20.01 -12.19
CA LYS A 275 7.87 18.94 -12.06
C LYS A 275 7.42 17.90 -11.03
N HIS A 276 7.70 16.63 -11.31
CA HIS A 276 7.50 15.51 -10.40
C HIS A 276 8.55 14.42 -10.68
N LEU A 277 8.61 13.41 -9.82
CA LEU A 277 9.50 12.27 -10.04
C LEU A 277 8.89 11.28 -11.03
N PHE A 278 9.74 10.67 -11.83
CA PHE A 278 9.44 9.52 -12.69
C PHE A 278 8.93 8.31 -11.89
N VAL A 279 9.39 8.18 -10.64
CA VAL A 279 8.98 7.14 -9.70
C VAL A 279 7.77 7.63 -8.90
N ASP A 280 6.63 6.92 -8.97
CA ASP A 280 5.47 7.21 -8.13
C ASP A 280 5.73 6.75 -6.68
N LEU A 281 6.10 7.69 -5.81
CA LEU A 281 6.27 7.46 -4.37
C LEU A 281 4.93 7.20 -3.65
N GLY A 282 3.82 7.50 -4.29
CA GLY A 282 2.48 7.29 -3.77
C GLY A 282 2.10 5.82 -3.65
N VAL A 283 2.85 4.87 -4.25
CA VAL A 283 2.55 3.43 -4.21
C VAL A 283 2.86 2.71 -2.90
N TYR A 284 3.61 3.35 -2.01
CA TYR A 284 4.06 2.73 -0.76
C TYR A 284 3.10 3.06 0.40
N THR A 285 1.85 2.57 0.29
CA THR A 285 0.76 2.80 1.24
C THR A 285 0.16 1.48 1.75
N ARG A 286 -0.45 1.48 2.94
CA ARG A 286 -1.10 0.29 3.52
C ARG A 286 -2.16 -0.28 2.57
N ASN A 287 -2.23 -1.60 2.46
CA ASN A 287 -3.21 -2.33 1.65
C ASN A 287 -3.28 -1.83 0.19
N ARG A 288 -2.12 -1.53 -0.40
CA ARG A 288 -2.02 -0.94 -1.75
C ARG A 288 -2.58 -1.91 -2.79
N ASN A 289 -3.48 -1.40 -3.62
CA ASN A 289 -3.87 -2.09 -4.84
C ASN A 289 -2.78 -1.88 -5.90
N PHE A 290 -2.21 -2.97 -6.41
CA PHE A 290 -1.19 -2.96 -7.46
C PHE A 290 -1.69 -3.80 -8.64
N ARG A 291 -1.71 -3.23 -9.85
CA ARG A 291 -2.37 -3.86 -11.00
C ARG A 291 -1.62 -5.13 -11.41
N LEU A 292 -2.36 -6.22 -11.64
CA LEU A 292 -1.78 -7.52 -11.98
C LEU A 292 -1.18 -7.56 -13.39
N TYR A 293 -0.17 -8.40 -13.58
CA TYR A 293 0.31 -8.80 -14.91
C TYR A 293 -0.85 -9.27 -15.78
N LYS A 294 -0.90 -8.81 -17.03
CA LYS A 294 -1.99 -8.93 -18.01
C LYS A 294 -3.28 -8.17 -17.70
N SER A 295 -3.43 -7.46 -16.57
CA SER A 295 -4.64 -6.67 -16.29
C SER A 295 -4.58 -5.26 -16.87
N SER A 296 -5.74 -4.75 -17.32
CA SER A 296 -5.91 -3.35 -17.72
C SER A 296 -6.71 -2.57 -16.67
N LYS A 297 -6.59 -1.24 -16.68
CA LYS A 297 -7.50 -0.38 -15.91
C LYS A 297 -8.89 -0.45 -16.53
N ILE A 298 -9.94 -0.34 -15.71
CA ILE A 298 -11.30 -0.30 -16.25
C ILE A 298 -11.47 0.88 -17.21
N GLY A 299 -12.12 0.66 -18.35
CA GLY A 299 -12.23 1.67 -19.43
C GLY A 299 -10.96 1.87 -20.26
N LYS A 300 -9.88 1.11 -20.00
CA LYS A 300 -8.67 1.08 -20.81
C LYS A 300 -8.42 -0.33 -21.37
N TYR A 301 -7.91 -0.40 -22.59
CA TYR A 301 -7.60 -1.67 -23.27
C TYR A 301 -6.15 -2.14 -23.03
N VAL A 302 -5.27 -1.23 -22.60
CA VAL A 302 -3.85 -1.53 -22.41
C VAL A 302 -3.64 -2.26 -21.08
N ALA A 303 -3.21 -3.51 -21.20
CA ALA A 303 -2.82 -4.38 -20.11
C ALA A 303 -1.32 -4.25 -19.80
N LEU A 304 -0.91 -4.66 -18.60
CA LEU A 304 0.51 -4.84 -18.27
C LEU A 304 1.05 -6.09 -18.95
N GLU A 305 1.97 -5.93 -19.90
CA GLU A 305 2.68 -7.03 -20.55
C GLU A 305 4.18 -6.99 -20.22
N VAL A 306 4.92 -8.05 -20.53
CA VAL A 306 6.38 -8.04 -20.33
C VAL A 306 6.98 -7.04 -21.34
N ALA A 307 7.79 -6.11 -20.86
CA ALA A 307 8.41 -5.09 -21.70
C ALA A 307 9.41 -5.71 -22.69
N GLU A 308 9.62 -5.09 -23.86
CA GLU A 308 10.55 -5.60 -24.88
C GLU A 308 12.01 -5.60 -24.40
N ASP A 309 12.37 -4.63 -23.54
CA ASP A 309 13.69 -4.47 -22.94
C ASP A 309 13.89 -5.28 -21.64
N ASN A 310 12.91 -6.12 -21.26
CA ASN A 310 12.98 -6.97 -20.07
C ASN A 310 14.11 -7.99 -20.18
N LYS A 311 14.97 -8.07 -19.15
CA LYS A 311 16.10 -9.00 -19.06
C LYS A 311 15.87 -10.15 -18.08
N PHE A 312 14.80 -10.11 -17.29
CA PHE A 312 14.48 -11.17 -16.34
C PHE A 312 13.76 -12.32 -17.02
N TYR A 313 14.29 -13.53 -16.86
CA TYR A 313 13.66 -14.77 -17.32
C TYR A 313 13.45 -15.71 -16.13
N PRO A 314 12.22 -16.17 -15.87
CA PRO A 314 11.97 -17.13 -14.82
C PRO A 314 12.70 -18.46 -15.08
N VAL A 315 13.15 -19.11 -14.00
CA VAL A 315 13.76 -20.45 -14.10
C VAL A 315 12.74 -21.43 -14.68
N GLN A 316 13.11 -22.08 -15.78
CA GLN A 316 12.25 -23.04 -16.46
C GLN A 316 11.93 -24.23 -15.54
N SER A 317 10.65 -24.57 -15.44
CA SER A 317 10.16 -25.74 -14.70
C SER A 317 9.29 -26.58 -15.61
N LYS A 318 9.51 -27.91 -15.63
CA LYS A 318 8.77 -28.85 -16.48
C LYS A 318 7.26 -28.90 -16.17
N ASN A 319 6.86 -28.48 -14.97
CA ASN A 319 5.50 -28.66 -14.46
C ASN A 319 4.63 -27.40 -14.52
N ILE A 320 5.21 -26.26 -14.91
CA ILE A 320 4.53 -24.95 -14.84
C ILE A 320 4.74 -24.20 -16.15
N SER A 321 3.67 -23.63 -16.71
CA SER A 321 3.75 -22.77 -17.89
C SER A 321 4.56 -21.50 -17.61
N GLU A 322 5.32 -21.05 -18.59
CA GLU A 322 6.14 -19.83 -18.51
C GLU A 322 5.34 -18.60 -18.08
N GLU A 323 4.16 -18.37 -18.67
CA GLU A 323 3.28 -17.25 -18.27
C GLU A 323 2.87 -17.29 -16.79
N TYR A 324 2.72 -18.49 -16.21
CA TYR A 324 2.38 -18.60 -14.79
C TYR A 324 3.58 -18.24 -13.91
N GLN A 325 4.80 -18.53 -14.36
CA GLN A 325 6.01 -18.07 -13.67
C GLN A 325 6.16 -16.55 -13.72
N TYR A 326 5.87 -15.92 -14.86
CA TYR A 326 5.82 -14.46 -14.95
C TYR A 326 4.76 -13.88 -14.03
N PHE A 327 3.57 -14.48 -14.00
CA PHE A 327 2.51 -14.08 -13.08
C PHE A 327 2.96 -14.16 -11.61
N LEU A 328 3.53 -15.28 -11.17
CA LEU A 328 4.04 -15.44 -9.81
C LEU A 328 5.19 -14.46 -9.49
N SER A 329 6.06 -14.20 -10.46
CA SER A 329 7.17 -13.25 -10.31
C SER A 329 6.64 -11.82 -10.17
N SER A 330 5.57 -11.46 -10.90
CA SER A 330 4.95 -10.13 -10.86
C SER A 330 4.23 -9.80 -9.55
N LEU A 331 3.82 -10.81 -8.79
CA LEU A 331 3.14 -10.60 -7.51
C LEU A 331 4.14 -10.10 -6.47
N VAL A 332 3.87 -8.92 -5.92
CA VAL A 332 4.74 -8.20 -4.99
C VAL A 332 4.80 -8.90 -3.63
N SER A 333 3.68 -9.47 -3.19
CA SER A 333 3.55 -10.19 -1.92
C SER A 333 3.98 -11.67 -2.03
N HIS A 334 4.21 -12.18 -3.24
CA HIS A 334 4.64 -13.57 -3.44
C HIS A 334 6.15 -13.71 -3.20
N VAL A 335 6.54 -13.72 -1.93
CA VAL A 335 7.92 -13.93 -1.48
C VAL A 335 8.17 -15.41 -1.24
N ARG A 336 9.27 -15.95 -1.78
CA ARG A 336 9.67 -17.33 -1.51
C ARG A 336 10.36 -17.38 -0.15
N PHE A 337 9.69 -18.00 0.82
CA PHE A 337 10.28 -18.24 2.13
C PHE A 337 11.35 -19.32 2.03
N SER A 338 12.54 -18.98 2.51
CA SER A 338 13.72 -19.84 2.61
C SER A 338 14.29 -19.67 4.01
N ASP A 339 14.98 -20.69 4.54
CA ASP A 339 15.65 -20.62 5.84
C ASP A 339 16.75 -19.55 5.87
N THR A 340 17.24 -19.15 4.70
CA THR A 340 18.27 -18.11 4.50
C THR A 340 17.69 -16.72 4.20
N LEU A 341 16.35 -16.56 4.23
CA LEU A 341 15.69 -15.31 3.85
C LEU A 341 16.09 -14.15 4.76
N ARG A 342 16.70 -13.11 4.18
CA ARG A 342 17.02 -11.85 4.86
C ARG A 342 15.89 -10.85 4.67
N ILE A 343 15.33 -10.38 5.79
CA ILE A 343 14.31 -9.34 5.80
C ILE A 343 14.97 -7.98 5.98
N LEU A 344 14.85 -7.11 4.98
CA LEU A 344 15.38 -5.76 4.99
C LEU A 344 14.40 -4.79 5.65
N THR A 345 14.94 -3.90 6.47
CA THR A 345 14.21 -2.82 7.13
C THR A 345 14.86 -1.48 6.82
N CYS A 346 14.06 -0.50 6.42
CA CYS A 346 14.48 0.89 6.31
C CYS A 346 13.58 1.76 7.18
N ASP A 347 14.12 2.19 8.32
CA ASP A 347 13.44 3.16 9.18
C ASP A 347 13.73 4.59 8.70
N ILE A 348 12.78 5.49 8.94
CA ILE A 348 13.01 6.92 8.75
C ILE A 348 13.96 7.34 9.87
N SER A 349 15.18 7.76 9.51
CA SER A 349 16.08 8.41 10.46
C SER A 349 15.41 9.70 10.93
N GLN A 350 14.73 9.66 12.06
CA GLN A 350 14.41 10.86 12.81
C GLN A 350 15.75 11.50 13.16
N ASN A 351 15.96 12.73 12.70
CA ASN A 351 16.99 13.59 13.27
C ASN A 351 16.73 13.62 14.78
N LYS A 352 17.58 12.92 15.54
CA LYS A 352 17.54 12.90 17.00
C LYS A 352 17.87 14.32 17.47
N GLN A 353 16.86 15.07 17.87
CA GLN A 353 17.01 16.03 18.95
C GLN A 353 16.69 15.27 20.23
N ASP A 354 17.70 15.18 21.08
CA ASP A 354 17.68 14.49 22.37
C ASP A 354 16.46 14.87 23.21
N ARG A 355 15.63 13.87 23.50
CA ARG A 355 15.00 13.75 24.82
C ARG A 355 15.14 12.32 25.29
N VAL A 356 16.12 12.16 26.17
CA VAL A 356 16.32 11.02 27.06
C VAL A 356 15.05 10.80 27.86
N GLU A 357 14.45 9.61 27.79
CA GLU A 357 13.72 9.05 28.92
C GLU A 357 13.77 7.52 28.88
N TYR A 358 14.06 6.97 30.05
CA TYR A 358 14.57 5.64 30.36
C TYR A 358 13.76 4.46 29.82
N PHE A 359 14.48 3.47 29.30
CA PHE A 359 14.00 2.10 29.14
C PHE A 359 13.66 1.47 30.49
N ASN A 360 12.59 0.67 30.53
CA ASN A 360 12.64 -0.62 31.19
C ASN A 360 11.89 -1.65 30.36
N SER A 361 12.62 -2.72 30.03
CA SER A 361 12.26 -3.87 29.22
C SER A 361 11.37 -4.87 29.96
N THR A 362 10.36 -5.43 29.30
CA THR A 362 10.05 -6.87 29.41
C THR A 362 9.22 -7.37 28.21
N SER A 363 9.66 -8.48 27.65
CA SER A 363 9.05 -9.30 26.60
C SER A 363 7.68 -9.86 26.96
N THR A 364 6.73 -9.91 26.00
CA THR A 364 5.90 -11.11 25.62
C THR A 364 4.75 -10.74 24.66
N SER A 365 4.57 -11.56 23.62
CA SER A 365 3.35 -11.85 22.83
C SER A 365 2.65 -10.73 22.04
N GLU A 366 2.42 -11.00 20.76
CA GLU A 366 1.72 -10.20 19.75
C GLU A 366 0.28 -9.85 20.17
N ALA A 367 0.11 -8.76 20.93
CA ALA A 367 -1.18 -8.12 21.15
C ALA A 367 -1.26 -6.86 20.28
N VAL A 368 -2.31 -6.74 19.48
CA VAL A 368 -2.59 -5.49 18.74
C VAL A 368 -3.11 -4.47 19.76
N GLU A 369 -2.33 -3.43 20.07
CA GLU A 369 -2.74 -2.28 20.89
C GLU A 369 -3.34 -1.16 20.02
N GLY A 370 -4.48 -0.59 20.41
CA GLY A 370 -5.12 0.53 19.71
C GLY A 370 -5.61 1.65 20.62
N PHE A 371 -5.47 2.90 20.16
CA PHE A 371 -5.77 4.13 20.91
C PHE A 371 -7.03 4.90 20.45
N GLN A 372 -7.76 4.44 19.43
CA GLN A 372 -8.93 5.19 18.92
C GLN A 372 -10.22 4.37 18.75
N CYS A 373 -10.19 3.17 18.16
CA CYS A 373 -11.30 2.20 18.12
C CYS A 373 -10.75 0.76 17.98
N SER A 374 -11.47 -0.26 18.44
CA SER A 374 -11.13 -1.66 18.19
C SER A 374 -11.69 -2.14 16.84
N PRO A 375 -11.30 -3.35 16.36
CA PRO A 375 -11.82 -3.94 15.14
C PRO A 375 -13.32 -4.28 15.19
N TYR A 376 -13.96 -4.13 16.35
CA TYR A 376 -15.36 -4.44 16.60
C TYR A 376 -16.09 -3.22 17.20
N PRO A 377 -16.48 -2.23 16.38
CA PRO A 377 -17.15 -1.01 16.86
C PRO A 377 -18.43 -1.28 17.65
N GLU A 378 -19.13 -2.38 17.35
CA GLU A 378 -20.34 -2.81 18.05
C GLU A 378 -20.01 -3.24 19.49
N ILE A 379 -18.88 -3.93 19.67
CA ILE A 379 -18.38 -4.37 20.98
C ILE A 379 -17.84 -3.15 21.74
N ASP A 380 -17.18 -2.22 21.07
CA ASP A 380 -16.74 -0.96 21.69
C ASP A 380 -17.94 -0.17 22.23
N GLN A 381 -19.01 -0.05 21.45
CA GLN A 381 -20.23 0.62 21.86
C GLN A 381 -20.90 -0.09 23.04
N PHE A 382 -20.90 -1.43 23.05
CA PHE A 382 -21.38 -2.21 24.18
C PHE A 382 -20.55 -1.98 25.43
N VAL A 383 -19.22 -2.05 25.35
CA VAL A 383 -18.31 -1.79 26.47
C VAL A 383 -18.50 -0.36 26.99
N LEU A 384 -18.65 0.63 26.10
CA LEU A 384 -18.99 2.00 26.47
C LEU A 384 -20.35 2.08 27.19
N SER A 385 -21.36 1.30 26.80
CA SER A 385 -22.65 1.24 27.50
C SER A 385 -22.56 0.64 28.91
N LEU A 386 -21.58 -0.23 29.17
CA LEU A 386 -21.34 -0.79 30.50
C LEU A 386 -20.71 0.22 31.44
N VAL A 387 -19.80 1.06 30.92
CA VAL A 387 -19.03 2.03 31.71
C VAL A 387 -19.66 3.43 31.74
N ASN A 388 -20.72 3.66 30.97
CA ASN A 388 -21.56 4.86 31.00
C ASN A 388 -22.87 4.58 31.75
N ARG A 389 -22.78 4.37 33.07
CA ARG A 389 -23.94 4.09 33.93
C ARG A 389 -23.93 4.97 35.19
N ASN A 390 -25.12 5.18 35.77
CA ASN A 390 -25.32 5.89 37.03
C ASN A 390 -24.76 7.34 37.04
N GLY A 391 -24.84 8.03 35.90
CA GLY A 391 -24.35 9.42 35.76
C GLY A 391 -22.84 9.57 35.58
N ILE A 392 -22.08 8.48 35.55
CA ILE A 392 -20.63 8.49 35.31
C ILE A 392 -20.36 8.22 33.83
N LYS A 393 -19.55 9.06 33.18
CA LYS A 393 -19.10 8.86 31.79
C LYS A 393 -17.71 8.21 31.72
N GLY A 394 -17.67 6.88 31.70
CA GLY A 394 -16.46 6.09 31.48
C GLY A 394 -16.00 6.10 30.02
N GLY A 395 -14.72 5.77 29.80
CA GLY A 395 -14.15 5.67 28.45
C GLY A 395 -13.20 4.50 28.31
N ILE A 396 -12.92 4.09 27.07
CA ILE A 396 -11.90 3.09 26.76
C ILE A 396 -10.56 3.83 26.65
N ARG A 397 -9.58 3.45 27.47
CA ARG A 397 -8.23 4.03 27.45
C ARG A 397 -7.35 3.38 26.38
N ARG A 398 -7.39 2.06 26.31
CA ARG A 398 -6.72 1.22 25.32
C ARG A 398 -7.43 -0.12 25.25
N TRP A 399 -7.22 -0.84 24.17
CA TRP A 399 -7.67 -2.21 24.02
C TRP A 399 -6.53 -3.07 23.47
N ASN A 400 -6.60 -4.36 23.79
CA ASN A 400 -5.69 -5.39 23.34
C ASN A 400 -6.50 -6.55 22.76
N TYR A 401 -6.07 -7.09 21.62
CA TYR A 401 -6.66 -8.30 21.07
C TYR A 401 -5.66 -9.44 21.06
N PHE A 402 -6.04 -10.56 21.68
CA PHE A 402 -5.27 -11.80 21.72
C PHE A 402 -5.86 -12.78 20.70
N PHE A 403 -5.14 -12.97 19.61
CA PHE A 403 -5.60 -13.70 18.42
C PHE A 403 -5.81 -15.21 18.65
N PRO A 404 -4.96 -15.95 19.39
CA PRO A 404 -5.17 -17.38 19.63
C PRO A 404 -6.43 -17.68 20.46
N GLU A 405 -6.78 -16.79 21.39
CA GLU A 405 -7.91 -16.94 22.31
C GLU A 405 -9.18 -16.22 21.86
N GLU A 406 -9.11 -15.45 20.76
CA GLU A 406 -10.17 -14.53 20.32
C GLU A 406 -10.69 -13.62 21.46
N LEU A 407 -9.75 -13.09 22.25
CA LEU A 407 -10.02 -12.38 23.48
C LEU A 407 -9.70 -10.89 23.33
N LEU A 408 -10.70 -10.03 23.50
CA LEU A 408 -10.52 -8.59 23.60
C LEU A 408 -10.39 -8.18 25.06
N VAL A 409 -9.38 -7.39 25.37
CA VAL A 409 -9.13 -6.83 26.72
C VAL A 409 -9.15 -5.32 26.63
N TYR A 410 -10.15 -4.71 27.26
CA TYR A 410 -10.34 -3.27 27.32
C TYR A 410 -9.89 -2.71 28.66
N ASP A 411 -8.97 -1.75 28.63
CA ASP A 411 -8.63 -0.96 29.80
C ASP A 411 -9.52 0.28 29.87
N ILE A 412 -10.24 0.40 30.99
CA ILE A 412 -11.25 1.45 31.17
C ILE A 412 -10.64 2.64 31.93
N CYS A 413 -11.00 3.86 31.52
CA CYS A 413 -10.72 5.08 32.27
C CYS A 413 -12.02 5.73 32.76
N LYS A 414 -11.89 6.57 33.80
CA LYS A 414 -12.99 7.38 34.39
C LYS A 414 -14.16 6.59 34.99
N TYR A 415 -14.15 5.26 34.90
CA TYR A 415 -15.07 4.35 35.57
C TYR A 415 -14.27 3.23 36.26
N ARG A 416 -14.44 3.10 37.59
CA ARG A 416 -13.58 2.26 38.45
C ARG A 416 -14.37 1.31 39.37
N TRP A 417 -15.62 1.04 39.03
CA TRP A 417 -16.49 0.17 39.83
C TRP A 417 -16.02 -1.29 39.79
N CYS A 418 -15.77 -1.87 40.95
CA CYS A 418 -15.31 -3.25 41.10
C CYS A 418 -16.42 -4.14 41.67
N GLU A 419 -16.71 -5.24 40.97
CA GLU A 419 -17.69 -6.24 41.41
C GLU A 419 -17.20 -7.06 42.62
N ASN A 420 -15.88 -7.22 42.82
CA ASN A 420 -15.33 -7.98 43.96
C ASN A 420 -15.68 -7.32 45.31
N ILE A 421 -15.40 -6.01 45.41
CA ILE A 421 -15.56 -5.23 46.64
C ILE A 421 -16.86 -4.41 46.64
N ARG A 422 -17.66 -4.50 45.57
CA ARG A 422 -18.94 -3.80 45.36
C ARG A 422 -18.88 -2.29 45.60
N ARG A 423 -17.76 -1.66 45.20
CA ARG A 423 -17.54 -0.21 45.25
C ARG A 423 -16.48 0.22 44.25
N ALA A 424 -16.34 1.53 44.04
CA ALA A 424 -15.28 2.07 43.19
C ALA A 424 -13.89 1.97 43.84
N HIS A 425 -12.87 1.62 43.05
CA HIS A 425 -11.48 1.77 43.44
C HIS A 425 -11.08 3.25 43.51
N LYS A 426 -10.18 3.58 44.45
CA LYS A 426 -9.72 4.95 44.70
C LYS A 426 -8.83 5.48 43.55
N SER A 427 -7.95 4.63 43.01
CA SER A 427 -6.97 5.01 41.99
C SER A 427 -6.84 4.00 40.84
N ASN A 428 -7.06 2.71 41.10
CA ASN A 428 -6.88 1.65 40.11
C ASN A 428 -8.06 1.56 39.12
N ASN A 429 -7.74 1.29 37.86
CA ASN A 429 -8.73 1.11 36.81
C ASN A 429 -9.20 -0.36 36.72
N ILE A 430 -10.31 -0.57 36.02
CA ILE A 430 -10.85 -1.89 35.73
C ILE A 430 -10.53 -2.30 34.29
N MET A 431 -10.61 -3.60 34.04
CA MET A 431 -10.54 -4.24 32.74
C MET A 431 -11.86 -4.90 32.40
N ILE A 432 -12.31 -4.76 31.16
CA ILE A 432 -13.42 -5.54 30.61
C ILE A 432 -12.84 -6.50 29.58
N LEU A 433 -13.08 -7.80 29.76
CA LEU A 433 -12.61 -8.84 28.86
C LEU A 433 -13.81 -9.43 28.12
N VAL A 434 -13.68 -9.56 26.81
CA VAL A 434 -14.71 -10.11 25.91
C VAL A 434 -14.14 -11.32 25.19
N ASP A 435 -14.69 -12.50 25.47
CA ASP A 435 -14.36 -13.78 24.83
C ASP A 435 -15.33 -13.98 23.66
N LEU A 436 -14.84 -13.76 22.43
CA LEU A 436 -15.66 -13.82 21.22
C LEU A 436 -16.07 -15.25 20.86
N LYS A 437 -15.27 -16.24 21.25
CA LYS A 437 -15.50 -17.66 20.95
C LYS A 437 -16.62 -18.23 21.81
N LYS A 438 -16.66 -17.85 23.09
CA LYS A 438 -17.71 -18.25 24.03
C LYS A 438 -18.90 -17.28 24.06
N GLU A 439 -18.79 -16.15 23.38
CA GLU A 439 -19.78 -15.07 23.35
C GLU A 439 -20.13 -14.56 24.76
N VAL A 440 -19.11 -14.40 25.62
CA VAL A 440 -19.27 -13.91 27.00
C VAL A 440 -18.30 -12.77 27.30
N TRP A 441 -18.63 -11.95 28.30
CA TRP A 441 -17.74 -10.94 28.84
C TRP A 441 -17.65 -11.03 30.36
N TYR A 442 -16.55 -10.53 30.93
CA TYR A 442 -16.34 -10.49 32.37
C TYR A 442 -15.38 -9.36 32.75
N GLN A 443 -15.40 -8.95 34.02
CA GLN A 443 -14.56 -7.91 34.58
C GLN A 443 -13.33 -8.50 35.30
N LYS A 444 -12.19 -7.81 35.16
CA LYS A 444 -11.01 -7.94 36.04
C LYS A 444 -10.59 -6.54 36.53
N CYS A 445 -9.73 -6.47 37.54
CA CYS A 445 -9.28 -5.19 38.10
C CYS A 445 -7.76 -5.08 38.08
N HIS A 446 -7.24 -3.84 37.97
CA HIS A 446 -5.80 -3.59 38.12
C HIS A 446 -5.34 -3.52 39.57
N ASP A 447 -6.28 -3.49 40.52
CA ASP A 447 -6.02 -3.38 41.94
C ASP A 447 -5.20 -4.57 42.48
N PRO A 448 -4.12 -4.33 43.23
CA PRO A 448 -3.24 -5.39 43.72
C PRO A 448 -3.96 -6.44 44.59
N VAL A 449 -4.97 -6.05 45.37
CA VAL A 449 -5.73 -6.98 46.20
C VAL A 449 -6.58 -7.90 45.33
N CYS A 450 -7.32 -7.31 44.37
CA CYS A 450 -8.08 -8.09 43.38
C CYS A 450 -7.19 -9.01 42.52
N LYS A 451 -5.98 -8.57 42.16
CA LYS A 451 -5.02 -9.39 41.41
C LYS A 451 -4.49 -10.55 42.25
N ALA A 452 -4.14 -10.31 43.53
CA ALA A 452 -3.67 -11.34 44.43
C ALA A 452 -4.73 -12.43 44.68
N GLU A 453 -6.00 -12.06 44.69
CA GLU A 453 -7.14 -12.98 44.79
C GLU A 453 -7.51 -13.66 43.45
N ASN A 454 -6.76 -13.39 42.37
CA ASN A 454 -7.10 -13.82 41.01
C ASN A 454 -8.55 -13.47 40.61
N PHE A 455 -9.04 -12.33 41.07
CA PHE A 455 -10.43 -11.94 40.90
C PHE A 455 -10.84 -11.91 39.43
N LYS A 456 -11.95 -12.59 39.15
CA LYS A 456 -12.66 -12.61 37.89
C LYS A 456 -14.15 -12.58 38.23
N SER A 457 -14.90 -11.63 37.67
CA SER A 457 -16.36 -11.63 37.85
C SER A 457 -17.01 -12.84 37.19
N ASP A 458 -18.30 -13.02 37.45
CA ASP A 458 -19.13 -13.94 36.66
C ASP A 458 -19.02 -13.64 35.16
N CYS A 459 -19.12 -14.69 34.35
CA CYS A 459 -19.19 -14.58 32.90
C CYS A 459 -20.62 -14.24 32.49
N PHE A 460 -20.81 -13.06 31.92
CA PHE A 460 -22.09 -12.61 31.42
C PHE A 460 -22.20 -12.86 29.91
N PRO A 461 -23.36 -13.28 29.40
CA PRO A 461 -23.55 -13.43 27.96
C PRO A 461 -23.42 -12.07 27.25
N LEU A 462 -22.83 -12.08 26.06
CA LEU A 462 -22.88 -10.92 25.18
C LEU A 462 -24.30 -10.73 24.62
N PRO A 463 -24.77 -9.48 24.47
CA PRO A 463 -26.01 -9.20 23.76
C PRO A 463 -26.00 -9.80 22.35
N ALA A 464 -27.14 -10.35 21.92
CA ALA A 464 -27.24 -11.01 20.63
C ALA A 464 -26.82 -10.09 19.47
N GLU A 465 -27.05 -8.78 19.60
CA GLU A 465 -26.77 -7.75 18.60
C GLU A 465 -25.27 -7.53 18.36
N VAL A 466 -24.41 -7.91 19.30
CA VAL A 466 -22.95 -7.79 19.19
C VAL A 466 -22.24 -9.14 18.97
N CYS A 467 -22.98 -10.25 19.03
CA CYS A 467 -22.44 -11.57 18.73
C CYS A 467 -22.14 -11.71 17.23
N LEU A 468 -20.92 -12.17 16.91
CA LEU A 468 -20.46 -12.37 15.53
C LEU A 468 -21.39 -13.30 14.73
N ARG A 469 -22.01 -14.30 15.38
CA ARG A 469 -23.01 -15.19 14.76
C ARG A 469 -24.29 -14.47 14.34
N PHE A 470 -24.70 -13.42 15.05
CA PHE A 470 -25.90 -12.64 14.71
C PHE A 470 -25.61 -11.60 13.62
N LEU A 471 -24.45 -10.94 13.68
CA LEU A 471 -23.97 -10.04 12.61
C LEU A 471 -23.83 -10.79 11.27
N LEU A 472 -23.32 -12.02 11.30
CA LEU A 472 -23.26 -12.89 10.12
C LEU A 472 -24.64 -13.39 9.65
N LYS A 473 -25.62 -13.56 10.56
CA LYS A 473 -27.01 -13.91 10.22
C LYS A 473 -27.79 -12.74 9.62
N GLN A 474 -27.61 -11.51 10.10
CA GLN A 474 -28.21 -10.34 9.46
C GLN A 474 -27.62 -10.08 8.07
N VAL A 475 -26.31 -10.28 7.88
CA VAL A 475 -25.71 -10.24 6.54
C VAL A 475 -26.29 -11.33 5.64
N ARG A 476 -26.57 -12.53 6.15
CA ARG A 476 -27.28 -13.57 5.38
C ARG A 476 -28.75 -13.22 5.09
N ALA A 477 -29.48 -12.61 6.01
CA ALA A 477 -30.87 -12.20 5.80
C ALA A 477 -31.01 -11.02 4.83
N VAL A 478 -30.07 -10.08 4.88
CA VAL A 478 -29.97 -8.95 3.93
C VAL A 478 -29.43 -9.43 2.58
N CYS A 479 -28.50 -10.38 2.54
CA CYS A 479 -28.09 -11.05 1.30
C CYS A 479 -29.22 -11.89 0.70
N SER A 480 -30.10 -12.50 1.49
CA SER A 480 -31.30 -13.16 0.97
C SER A 480 -32.27 -12.15 0.34
N PHE A 481 -32.35 -10.91 0.84
CA PHE A 481 -33.15 -9.85 0.19
C PHE A 481 -32.47 -9.23 -1.04
N LEU A 482 -31.14 -9.14 -1.06
CA LEU A 482 -30.37 -8.62 -2.20
C LEU A 482 -30.11 -9.65 -3.31
N LEU A 483 -30.21 -10.95 -3.01
CA LEU A 483 -30.23 -12.03 -3.99
C LEU A 483 -31.60 -12.22 -4.66
N ILE A 484 -32.65 -11.55 -4.17
CA ILE A 484 -33.99 -11.55 -4.78
C ILE A 484 -34.18 -10.35 -5.74
N THR A 485 -33.23 -9.42 -5.81
CA THR A 485 -33.18 -8.37 -6.83
C THR A 485 -31.98 -8.52 -7.76
N ASN A 486 -31.97 -9.59 -8.57
CA ASN A 486 -31.41 -9.55 -9.92
C ASN A 486 -31.91 -10.72 -10.76
#